data_AF-Q32AP4-F1
#
_entry.id   AF-Q32AP4-F1
#
_cell.length_a   1.000
_cell.length_b   1.000
_cell.length_c   1.000
_cell.angle_alpha   90.00
_cell.angle_beta   90.00
_cell.angle_gamma   90.00
#
_symmetry.space_group_name_H-M   'P 1'
#
loop_
_entity.id
_entity.type
_entity.pdbx_description
1 polymer ?
#
loop_
_entity_poly.entity_id
_entity_poly.type
_entity_poly.pdbx_seq_one_letter_code
_entity_poly.pdbx_strand_id
1 'polypeptide(L)'
;MNDIAHTLYNIVQYILGFGPTVMLPLVLFILALCFKVKPAKALRSSLTVGIGFVGIYAIFDILTSNVGPAAQAMVERTGINLPVVDLGWPPLSAITWGSPIAPFVIPLTILINVAVMLPISRTCVFQ
;
A
#
# COMPACT_ATOMS: atom_id res chain seq x y z
N MET A 1 -22.96 -24.58 -9.07
CA MET A 1 -21.54 -24.22 -8.84
C MET A 1 -21.21 -22.85 -9.41
N ASN A 2 -21.68 -22.51 -10.62
CA ASN A 2 -21.50 -21.18 -11.20
C ASN A 2 -22.17 -20.07 -10.37
N ASP A 3 -23.36 -20.30 -9.80
CA ASP A 3 -24.03 -19.31 -8.96
C ASP A 3 -23.22 -18.96 -7.71
N ILE A 4 -22.68 -19.97 -7.02
CA ILE A 4 -21.79 -19.76 -5.87
C ILE A 4 -20.55 -18.99 -6.31
N ALA A 5 -19.94 -19.32 -7.44
CA ALA A 5 -18.79 -18.60 -7.97
C ALA A 5 -19.12 -17.13 -8.31
N HIS A 6 -20.28 -16.85 -8.91
CA HIS A 6 -20.76 -15.50 -9.19
C HIS A 6 -21.09 -14.72 -7.90
N THR A 7 -21.75 -15.35 -6.92
CA THR A 7 -22.00 -14.75 -5.61
C THR A 7 -20.69 -14.42 -4.90
N LEU A 8 -19.72 -15.33 -4.90
CA LEU A 8 -18.39 -15.09 -4.33
C LEU A 8 -17.65 -13.96 -5.07
N TYR A 9 -17.67 -13.95 -6.40
CA TYR A 9 -17.08 -12.86 -7.20
C TYR A 9 -17.72 -11.51 -6.88
N ASN A 10 -19.05 -11.44 -6.77
CA ASN A 10 -19.76 -10.22 -6.42
C ASN A 10 -19.43 -9.76 -4.99
N ILE A 11 -19.33 -10.68 -4.02
CA ILE A 11 -18.92 -10.35 -2.65
C ILE A 11 -17.48 -9.82 -2.63
N VAL A 12 -16.57 -10.46 -3.35
CA VAL A 12 -15.17 -10.02 -3.43
C VAL A 12 -15.09 -8.65 -4.09
N GLN A 13 -15.78 -8.43 -5.22
CA GLN A 13 -15.82 -7.12 -5.88
C GLN A 13 -16.50 -6.05 -5.02
N TYR A 14 -17.51 -6.40 -4.22
CA TYR A 14 -18.12 -5.48 -3.27
C TYR A 14 -17.13 -5.05 -2.19
N ILE A 15 -16.35 -6.00 -1.65
CA ILE A 15 -15.30 -5.71 -0.65
C ILE A 15 -14.18 -4.88 -1.26
N LEU A 16 -13.69 -5.23 -2.46
CA LEU A 16 -12.64 -4.50 -3.16
C LEU A 16 -13.11 -3.12 -3.66
N GLY A 17 -14.41 -2.96 -3.90
CA GLY A 17 -15.03 -1.72 -4.36
C GLY A 17 -15.06 -0.59 -3.34
N PHE A 18 -14.90 -0.89 -2.04
CA PHE A 18 -14.81 0.13 -0.99
C PHE A 18 -13.54 1.00 -1.07
N GLY A 19 -12.55 0.59 -1.88
CA GLY A 19 -11.29 1.30 -2.09
C GLY A 19 -10.30 1.14 -0.92
N PRO A 20 -9.00 1.48 -1.15
CA PRO A 20 -7.94 1.30 -0.16
C PRO A 20 -8.20 2.04 1.16
N THR A 21 -8.84 3.21 1.07
CA THR A 21 -9.11 4.12 2.19
C THR A 21 -10.03 3.53 3.26
N VAL A 22 -10.99 2.68 2.86
CA VAL A 22 -11.90 1.99 3.79
C VAL A 22 -11.36 0.62 4.19
N MET A 23 -10.69 -0.07 3.25
CA MET A 23 -10.10 -1.39 3.50
C MET A 23 -9.00 -1.35 4.56
N LEU A 24 -8.13 -0.34 4.54
CA LEU A 24 -7.00 -0.26 5.47
C LEU A 24 -7.47 -0.15 6.94
N PRO A 25 -8.38 0.76 7.33
CA PRO A 25 -8.95 0.79 8.68
C PRO A 25 -9.63 -0.51 9.10
N LEU A 26 -10.30 -1.20 8.16
CA LEU A 26 -10.94 -2.49 8.43
C LEU A 26 -9.91 -3.56 8.80
N VAL A 27 -8.83 -3.67 8.02
CA VAL A 27 -7.74 -4.62 8.28
C VAL A 27 -7.06 -4.30 9.61
N LEU A 28 -6.77 -3.03 9.89
CA LEU A 28 -6.18 -2.62 11.17
C LEU A 28 -7.10 -2.88 12.36
N PHE A 29 -8.40 -2.75 12.19
CA PHE A 29 -9.38 -3.07 13.23
C PHE A 29 -9.36 -4.57 13.57
N ILE A 30 -9.39 -5.44 12.55
CA ILE A 30 -9.32 -6.90 12.74
C ILE A 30 -8.00 -7.28 13.40
N LEU A 31 -6.87 -6.73 12.93
CA LEU A 31 -5.55 -6.96 13.50
C LEU A 31 -5.46 -6.50 14.96
N ALA A 32 -6.03 -5.34 15.31
CA ALA A 32 -6.09 -4.86 16.69
C ALA A 32 -6.92 -5.79 17.61
N LEU A 33 -7.99 -6.40 17.09
CA LEU A 33 -8.76 -7.41 17.83
C LEU A 33 -7.97 -8.71 18.02
N CYS A 34 -7.19 -9.15 17.03
CA CYS A 34 -6.30 -10.31 17.17
C CYS A 34 -5.28 -10.11 18.31
N PHE A 35 -4.74 -8.90 18.47
CA PHE A 35 -3.86 -8.53 19.60
C PHE A 35 -4.61 -8.31 20.93
N LYS A 36 -5.89 -8.69 21.03
CA LYS A 36 -6.72 -8.58 22.24
C LYS A 36 -6.81 -7.16 22.79
N VAL A 37 -6.77 -6.14 21.93
CA VAL A 37 -7.08 -4.76 22.32
C VAL A 37 -8.60 -4.66 22.56
N LYS A 38 -9.00 -3.91 23.59
CA LYS A 38 -10.43 -3.66 23.89
C LYS A 38 -11.15 -3.15 22.60
N PRO A 39 -12.30 -3.70 22.20
CA PRO A 39 -12.95 -3.36 20.92
C PRO A 39 -13.18 -1.85 20.71
N ALA A 40 -13.57 -1.14 21.77
CA ALA A 40 -13.76 0.31 21.72
C ALA A 40 -12.45 1.08 21.43
N LYS A 41 -11.32 0.62 21.97
CA LYS A 41 -10.00 1.22 21.71
C LYS A 41 -9.51 0.85 20.31
N ALA A 42 -9.72 -0.40 19.87
CA ALA A 42 -9.36 -0.88 18.55
C ALA A 42 -10.06 -0.08 17.44
N LEU A 43 -11.37 0.15 17.58
CA LEU A 43 -12.16 0.93 16.61
C LEU A 43 -11.71 2.39 16.55
N ARG A 44 -11.46 3.01 17.72
CA ARG A 44 -10.93 4.38 17.75
C ARG A 44 -9.56 4.47 17.08
N SER A 45 -8.65 3.54 17.39
CA SER A 45 -7.31 3.55 16.79
C SER A 45 -7.32 3.32 15.28
N SER A 46 -8.12 2.37 14.78
CA SER A 46 -8.18 2.10 13.34
C SER A 46 -8.81 3.26 12.57
N LEU A 47 -9.85 3.90 13.12
CA LEU A 47 -10.45 5.10 12.52
C LEU A 47 -9.50 6.30 12.54
N THR A 48 -8.76 6.55 13.63
CA THR A 48 -7.78 7.64 13.68
C THR A 48 -6.69 7.46 12.61
N VAL A 49 -6.19 6.23 12.44
CA VAL A 49 -5.23 5.92 11.38
C VAL A 49 -5.87 6.11 10.00
N GLY A 50 -7.13 5.67 9.82
CA GLY A 50 -7.90 5.88 8.59
C GLY A 50 -8.05 7.36 8.19
N ILE A 51 -8.43 8.22 9.14
CA ILE A 51 -8.55 9.67 8.92
C ILE A 51 -7.19 10.27 8.50
N GLY A 52 -6.09 9.80 9.10
CA GLY A 52 -4.74 10.21 8.72
C GLY A 52 -4.39 9.84 7.27
N PHE A 53 -4.67 8.60 6.85
CA PHE A 53 -4.45 8.17 5.47
C PHE A 53 -5.31 8.95 4.47
N VAL A 54 -6.59 9.22 4.78
CA VAL A 54 -7.46 10.07 3.94
C VAL A 54 -6.80 11.44 3.71
N GLY A 55 -6.28 12.07 4.75
CA GLY A 55 -5.62 13.36 4.65
C GLY A 55 -4.35 13.32 3.79
N ILE A 56 -3.52 12.29 3.95
CA ILE A 56 -2.31 12.08 3.15
C ILE A 56 -2.66 11.90 1.67
N TYR A 57 -3.65 11.07 1.33
CA TYR A 57 -4.08 10.87 -0.05
C TYR A 57 -4.68 12.13 -0.67
N ALA A 58 -5.42 12.95 0.09
CA ALA A 58 -5.91 14.23 -0.39
C ALA A 58 -4.77 15.20 -0.74
N ILE A 59 -3.73 15.27 0.10
CA ILE A 59 -2.54 16.10 -0.18
C ILE A 59 -1.79 15.57 -1.40
N PHE A 60 -1.60 14.25 -1.51
CA PHE A 60 -0.96 13.64 -2.67
C PHE A 60 -1.70 13.91 -3.99
N ASP A 61 -3.04 13.90 -3.96
CA ASP A 61 -3.85 14.20 -5.14
C ASP A 61 -3.71 15.67 -5.58
N ILE A 62 -3.71 16.60 -4.62
CA ILE A 62 -3.44 18.03 -4.87
C ILE A 62 -2.01 18.22 -5.40
N LEU A 63 -1.02 17.55 -4.80
CA LEU A 63 0.37 17.63 -5.25
C LEU A 63 0.52 17.09 -6.67
N THR A 64 -0.06 15.94 -6.97
CA THR A 64 0.04 15.29 -8.29
C THR A 64 -0.66 16.10 -9.37
N SER A 65 -1.83 16.68 -9.06
CA SER A 65 -2.59 17.51 -10.01
C SER A 65 -1.93 18.85 -10.31
N ASN A 66 -1.20 19.45 -9.36
CA ASN A 66 -0.55 20.75 -9.56
C ASN A 66 0.91 20.62 -10.02
N VAL A 67 1.67 19.68 -9.45
CA VAL A 67 3.10 19.49 -9.75
C VAL A 67 3.31 18.55 -10.94
N GLY A 68 2.41 17.60 -11.18
CA GLY A 68 2.50 16.65 -12.31
C GLY A 68 2.62 17.35 -13.68
N PRO A 69 1.76 18.33 -14.01
CA PRO A 69 1.88 19.08 -15.26
C PRO A 69 3.17 19.90 -15.35
N ALA A 70 3.65 20.47 -14.24
CA ALA A 70 4.92 21.19 -14.21
C ALA A 70 6.12 20.25 -14.45
N ALA A 71 6.07 19.03 -13.90
CA ALA A 71 7.07 18.00 -14.13
C ALA A 71 7.08 17.54 -15.60
N GLN A 72 5.90 17.37 -16.22
CA GLN A 72 5.78 17.03 -17.65
C GLN A 72 6.33 18.15 -18.54
N ALA A 73 5.99 19.41 -18.23
CA ALA A 73 6.54 20.56 -18.95
C ALA A 73 8.08 20.65 -18.84
N MET A 74 8.65 20.29 -17.69
CA MET A 74 10.10 20.20 -17.52
C MET A 74 10.72 19.10 -18.40
N VAL A 75 10.09 17.93 -18.50
CA VAL A 75 10.53 16.83 -19.39
C VAL A 75 10.52 17.27 -20.86
N GLU A 76 9.46 17.95 -21.31
CA GLU A 76 9.36 18.48 -22.68
C GLU A 76 10.42 19.55 -22.99
N ARG A 77 10.71 20.43 -22.03
CA ARG A 77 11.67 21.54 -22.19
C ARG A 77 13.13 21.08 -22.15
N THR A 78 13.44 20.12 -21.28
CA THR A 78 14.81 19.63 -21.08
C THR A 78 15.16 18.49 -22.02
N GLY A 79 14.17 17.85 -22.65
CA GLY A 79 14.36 16.64 -23.46
C GLY A 79 14.69 15.39 -22.63
N ILE A 80 14.65 15.50 -21.30
CA ILE A 80 15.00 14.40 -20.39
C ILE A 80 13.77 13.51 -20.21
N ASN A 81 13.73 12.37 -20.92
CA ASN A 81 12.67 11.36 -20.79
C ASN A 81 12.94 10.43 -19.58
N LEU A 82 12.52 10.83 -18.37
CA LEU A 82 12.44 9.92 -17.22
C LEU A 82 11.01 9.35 -17.13
N PRO A 83 10.75 8.12 -17.59
CA PRO A 83 9.41 7.54 -17.55
C PRO A 83 8.99 7.06 -16.15
N VAL A 84 9.87 7.20 -15.15
CA VAL A 84 9.65 6.71 -13.79
C VAL A 84 9.29 7.89 -12.89
N VAL A 85 8.15 7.78 -12.20
CA VAL A 85 7.70 8.75 -11.19
C VAL A 85 7.75 8.11 -9.82
N ASP A 86 8.44 8.75 -8.88
CA ASP A 86 8.57 8.27 -7.51
C ASP A 86 7.30 8.58 -6.72
N LEU A 87 6.41 7.60 -6.55
CA LEU A 87 5.11 7.82 -5.90
C LEU A 87 5.13 7.62 -4.37
N GLY A 88 6.30 7.52 -3.75
CA GLY A 88 6.42 7.18 -2.34
C GLY A 88 5.93 5.75 -2.03
N TRP A 89 6.07 5.33 -0.78
CA TRP A 89 5.85 3.93 -0.40
C TRP A 89 4.39 3.45 -0.45
N PRO A 90 3.33 4.23 -0.13
CA PRO A 90 1.98 3.67 -0.07
C PRO A 90 1.46 3.17 -1.42
N PRO A 91 1.48 3.96 -2.52
CA PRO A 91 1.02 3.47 -3.81
C PRO A 91 1.98 2.42 -4.42
N LEU A 92 3.30 2.56 -4.24
CA LEU A 92 4.26 1.56 -4.71
C LEU A 92 4.07 0.20 -4.02
N SER A 93 3.71 0.18 -2.74
CA SER A 93 3.42 -1.06 -2.01
C SER A 93 2.18 -1.77 -2.59
N ALA A 94 1.13 -1.03 -2.93
CA ALA A 94 -0.08 -1.58 -3.53
C ALA A 94 0.20 -2.15 -4.93
N ILE A 95 1.00 -1.45 -5.75
CA ILE A 95 1.45 -1.94 -7.06
C ILE A 95 2.29 -3.20 -6.91
N THR A 96 3.16 -3.25 -5.88
CA THR A 96 4.00 -4.42 -5.60
C THR A 96 3.15 -5.64 -5.30
N TRP A 97 2.12 -5.55 -4.46
CA TRP A 97 1.21 -6.66 -4.18
C TRP A 97 0.32 -7.06 -5.38
N GLY A 98 0.05 -6.14 -6.29
CA GLY A 98 -0.66 -6.43 -7.55
C GLY A 98 0.21 -7.04 -8.65
N SER A 99 1.53 -7.04 -8.48
CA SER A 99 2.47 -7.50 -9.51
C SER A 99 2.52 -9.04 -9.57
N PRO A 100 2.48 -9.65 -10.78
CA PRO A 100 2.54 -11.10 -10.93
C PRO A 100 3.85 -11.73 -10.42
N ILE A 101 4.93 -10.94 -10.31
CA ILE A 101 6.22 -11.40 -9.78
C ILE A 101 6.30 -11.38 -8.24
N ALA A 102 5.36 -10.72 -7.56
CA ALA A 102 5.41 -10.50 -6.12
C ALA A 102 5.56 -11.79 -5.28
N PRO A 103 4.85 -12.90 -5.58
CA PRO A 103 4.98 -14.13 -4.80
C PRO A 103 6.38 -14.76 -4.83
N PHE A 104 7.17 -14.51 -5.88
CA PHE A 104 8.56 -14.98 -5.97
C PHE A 104 9.55 -14.00 -5.33
N VAL A 105 9.30 -12.70 -5.50
CA VAL A 105 10.17 -11.64 -4.97
C VAL A 105 10.12 -11.61 -3.44
N ILE A 106 8.96 -11.81 -2.81
CA ILE A 106 8.83 -11.76 -1.34
C ILE A 106 9.72 -12.80 -0.63
N PRO A 107 9.64 -14.11 -0.93
CA PRO A 107 10.53 -15.12 -0.33
C PRO A 107 12.01 -14.86 -0.66
N LEU A 108 12.32 -14.42 -1.88
CA LEU A 108 13.68 -14.11 -2.29
C LEU A 108 14.27 -12.97 -1.44
N THR A 109 13.53 -11.88 -1.24
CA THR A 109 13.96 -10.74 -0.42
C THR A 109 14.16 -11.15 1.04
N ILE A 110 13.26 -11.98 1.60
CA ILE A 110 13.43 -12.52 2.96
C ILE A 110 14.70 -13.38 3.05
N LEU A 111 14.94 -14.24 2.07
CA LEU A 111 16.11 -15.12 2.04
C LEU A 111 17.42 -14.33 1.94
N ILE A 112 17.47 -13.30 1.08
CA ILE A 112 18.63 -12.41 0.96
C ILE A 112 18.86 -11.67 2.29
N ASN A 113 17.82 -11.12 2.90
CA ASN A 113 17.93 -10.43 4.19
C ASN A 113 18.47 -11.37 5.29
N VAL A 114 17.95 -12.59 5.39
CA VAL A 114 18.44 -13.57 6.38
C VAL A 114 19.89 -14.01 6.07
N ALA A 115 20.22 -14.24 4.79
CA ALA A 115 21.55 -14.64 4.36
C ALA A 115 22.62 -13.56 4.62
N VAL A 116 22.27 -12.28 4.54
CA VAL A 116 23.16 -11.16 4.85
C VAL A 116 23.18 -10.83 6.35
N MET A 117 22.05 -10.94 7.06
CA MET A 117 21.97 -10.68 8.52
C MET A 117 22.69 -11.74 9.37
N LEU A 118 22.67 -13.02 8.98
CA LEU A 118 23.34 -14.09 9.73
C LEU A 118 24.87 -13.88 9.88
N PRO A 119 25.62 -13.47 8.85
CA PRO A 119 27.05 -13.17 8.97
C PRO A 119 27.36 -11.75 9.48
N ILE A 120 26.49 -10.75 9.22
CA ILE A 120 26.73 -9.35 9.59
C ILE A 120 25.72 -8.91 10.64
N SER A 121 26.08 -9.07 11.91
CA SER A 121 25.30 -8.66 13.08
C SER A 121 25.20 -7.12 13.27
N ARG A 122 25.38 -6.31 12.21
CA ARG A 122 25.67 -4.86 12.31
C ARG A 122 24.91 -3.94 11.37
N THR A 123 23.91 -4.37 10.58
CA THR A 123 23.18 -3.43 9.71
C THR A 123 21.69 -3.37 9.98
N CYS A 124 21.27 -2.26 10.61
CA CYS A 124 19.92 -1.74 10.61
C CYS A 124 19.49 -1.43 9.17
N VAL A 125 18.74 -2.32 8.54
CA VAL A 125 18.14 -2.10 7.21
C VAL A 125 16.63 -2.27 7.28
N PHE A 126 15.99 -1.36 8.01
CA PHE A 126 14.58 -0.99 7.83
C PHE A 126 14.49 0.52 8.05
N GLN A 127 14.77 1.29 6.99
CA GLN A 127 14.24 2.65 6.85
C GLN A 127 12.99 2.56 5.97
#